data_AF-A0A257WBE1-F1
#
_entry.id   AF-A0A257WBE1-F1
#
_cell.length_a   1.000
_cell.length_b   1.000
_cell.length_c   1.000
_cell.angle_alpha   90.00
_cell.angle_beta   90.00
_cell.angle_gamma   90.00
#
_symmetry.space_group_name_H-M   'P 1'
#
loop_
_entity.id
_entity.type
_entity.pdbx_description
1 polymer ?
#
loop_
_entity_poly.entity_id
_entity_poly.type
_entity_poly.pdbx_seq_one_letter_code
_entity_poly.pdbx_strand_id
1 'polypeptide(L)'
;MDVAQMMAHLQKPIGVALGTHEVKGNFMMRLIMPIFKKMLYDEKPYKRSLPTDKTFIITDPRIFEQEKKILVDMIQQFTPQNMAREVHPVFGRMTKENWSKAMWKHADHHLKQFGV
;
A
#
# COMPACT_ATOMS: atom_id res chain seq x y z
N MET A 1 14.72 2.26 -5.92
CA MET A 1 14.47 2.49 -4.49
C MET A 1 15.55 1.77 -3.71
N ASP A 2 16.22 2.44 -2.78
CA ASP A 2 16.97 1.82 -1.69
C ASP A 2 16.01 1.40 -0.54
N VAL A 3 16.56 0.88 0.56
CA VAL A 3 15.77 0.42 1.71
C VAL A 3 14.98 1.57 2.37
N ALA A 4 15.57 2.77 2.50
CA ALA A 4 14.89 3.91 3.11
C ALA A 4 13.73 4.41 2.23
N GLN A 5 13.94 4.47 0.92
CA GLN A 5 12.90 4.77 -0.06
C GLN A 5 11.80 3.70 -0.08
N MET A 6 12.15 2.42 0.12
CA MET A 6 11.17 1.35 0.26
C MET A 6 10.31 1.50 1.52
N MET A 7 10.89 1.90 2.67
CA MET A 7 10.11 2.19 3.87
C MET A 7 9.10 3.32 3.61
N ALA A 8 9.51 4.39 2.93
CA ALA A 8 8.62 5.47 2.49
C ALA A 8 7.55 5.02 1.48
N HIS A 9 7.87 4.04 0.62
CA HIS A 9 6.92 3.43 -0.32
C HIS A 9 5.80 2.68 0.43
N LEU A 10 6.15 1.88 1.44
CA LEU A 10 5.19 1.12 2.26
C LEU A 10 4.17 2.01 2.98
N GLN A 11 4.55 3.25 3.30
CA GLN A 11 3.65 4.21 3.95
C GLN A 11 2.49 4.64 3.03
N LYS A 12 2.67 4.67 1.71
CA LYS A 12 1.68 5.27 0.80
C LYS A 12 0.36 4.50 0.75
N PRO A 13 0.34 3.16 0.59
CA PRO A 13 -0.89 2.39 0.70
C PRO A 13 -1.57 2.51 2.07
N ILE A 14 -0.79 2.57 3.16
CA ILE A 14 -1.35 2.77 4.52
C ILE A 14 -2.07 4.12 4.57
N GLY A 15 -1.44 5.17 4.04
CA GLY A 15 -2.04 6.49 3.93
C GLY A 15 -3.34 6.50 3.12
N VAL A 16 -3.46 5.67 2.08
CA VAL A 16 -4.72 5.55 1.34
C VAL A 16 -5.84 5.02 2.23
N ALA A 17 -5.55 3.96 3.00
CA ALA A 17 -6.55 3.37 3.88
C ALA A 17 -6.93 4.29 5.06
N LEU A 18 -5.95 5.04 5.59
CA LEU A 18 -6.15 6.05 6.63
C LEU A 18 -6.72 7.38 6.10
N GLY A 19 -6.81 7.53 4.78
CA GLY A 19 -7.32 8.75 4.14
C GLY A 19 -6.34 9.92 4.09
N THR A 20 -5.09 9.75 4.51
CA THR A 20 -4.02 10.76 4.48
C THR A 20 -3.25 10.81 3.16
N HIS A 21 -3.47 9.84 2.26
CA HIS A 21 -2.88 9.80 0.92
C HIS A 21 -3.96 9.56 -0.14
N GLU A 22 -3.90 10.31 -1.24
CA GLU A 22 -4.86 10.18 -2.34
C GLU A 22 -4.25 9.50 -3.55
N VAL A 23 -5.00 8.54 -4.11
CA VAL A 23 -4.73 7.92 -5.39
C VAL A 23 -5.85 8.26 -6.36
N LYS A 24 -5.49 8.82 -7.52
CA LYS A 24 -6.45 9.15 -8.57
C LYS A 24 -6.67 7.96 -9.49
N GLY A 25 -7.69 7.14 -9.19
CA GLY A 25 -8.23 6.21 -10.18
C GLY A 25 -8.95 6.99 -11.28
N ASN A 26 -8.46 6.95 -12.52
CA ASN A 26 -9.21 7.47 -13.66
C ASN A 26 -10.51 6.65 -13.87
N PHE A 27 -11.47 7.19 -14.61
CA PHE A 27 -12.79 6.56 -14.79
C PHE A 27 -12.69 5.10 -15.27
N MET A 28 -11.83 4.83 -16.26
CA MET A 28 -11.63 3.50 -16.81
C MET A 28 -11.04 2.53 -15.77
N MET A 29 -10.05 2.96 -14.99
CA MET A 29 -9.47 2.15 -13.91
C MET A 29 -10.50 1.82 -12.84
N ARG A 30 -11.36 2.78 -12.46
CA ARG A 30 -12.42 2.53 -11.46
C ARG A 30 -13.46 1.50 -11.93
N LEU A 31 -13.62 1.33 -13.25
CA LEU A 31 -14.52 0.33 -13.83
C LEU A 31 -13.88 -1.06 -13.89
N ILE A 32 -12.60 -1.14 -14.30
CA ILE A 32 -11.92 -2.42 -14.59
C ILE A 32 -11.22 -3.01 -13.35
N MET A 33 -10.54 -2.19 -12.57
CA MET A 33 -9.67 -2.65 -11.47
C MET A 33 -10.39 -3.38 -10.32
N PRO A 34 -11.67 -3.09 -9.99
CA PRO A 34 -12.39 -3.88 -8.98
C PRO A 34 -12.49 -5.38 -9.29
N ILE A 35 -12.41 -5.78 -10.56
CA ILE A 35 -12.38 -7.20 -10.98
C ILE A 35 -11.10 -7.88 -10.50
N PHE A 36 -9.99 -7.13 -10.44
CA PHE A 36 -8.66 -7.62 -10.07
C PHE A 36 -8.33 -7.45 -8.58
N LYS A 37 -9.22 -6.87 -7.76
CA LYS A 37 -8.93 -6.54 -6.35
C LYS A 37 -8.50 -7.73 -5.49
N LYS A 38 -8.95 -8.95 -5.82
CA LYS A 38 -8.53 -10.18 -5.12
C LYS A 38 -7.03 -10.40 -5.19
N MET A 39 -6.37 -9.98 -6.27
CA MET A 39 -4.91 -10.06 -6.39
C MET A 39 -4.23 -9.35 -5.23
N LEU A 40 -4.82 -8.31 -4.65
CA LEU A 40 -4.24 -7.56 -3.54
C LEU A 40 -4.14 -8.38 -2.25
N TYR A 41 -5.04 -9.33 -2.01
CA TYR A 41 -5.18 -9.98 -0.70
C TYR A 41 -5.33 -11.49 -0.76
N ASP A 42 -5.22 -12.10 -1.95
CA ASP A 42 -5.12 -13.56 -2.08
C ASP A 42 -3.75 -14.10 -1.66
N GLU A 43 -3.63 -15.41 -1.54
CA GLU A 43 -2.41 -16.10 -1.10
C GLU A 43 -1.30 -16.14 -2.17
N LYS A 44 -1.57 -15.69 -3.40
CA LYS A 44 -0.58 -15.77 -4.48
C LYS A 44 0.46 -14.66 -4.32
N PRO A 45 1.76 -14.93 -4.32
CA PRO A 45 2.77 -13.87 -4.22
C PRO A 45 2.60 -12.80 -5.30
N TYR A 46 2.89 -11.54 -4.95
CA TYR A 46 2.98 -10.49 -5.97
C TYR A 46 4.09 -10.81 -6.97
N LYS A 47 3.77 -10.67 -8.26
CA LYS A 47 4.74 -10.78 -9.33
C LYS A 47 5.76 -9.65 -9.20
N ARG A 48 7.01 -9.93 -9.56
CA ARG A 48 8.03 -8.89 -9.71
C ARG A 48 7.60 -7.91 -10.81
N SER A 49 7.92 -6.63 -10.62
CA SER A 49 7.68 -5.56 -11.60
C SER A 49 6.20 -5.30 -11.92
N LEU A 50 5.29 -5.54 -10.97
CA LEU A 50 3.92 -5.07 -11.10
C LEU A 50 3.90 -3.53 -11.15
N PRO A 51 3.00 -2.92 -11.96
CA PRO A 51 2.85 -1.48 -11.96
C PRO A 51 2.34 -1.00 -10.59
N THR A 52 2.87 0.14 -10.15
CA THR A 52 2.43 0.83 -8.93
C THR A 52 1.90 2.22 -9.28
N ASP A 53 1.18 2.84 -8.35
CA ASP A 53 0.75 4.22 -8.56
C ASP A 53 1.95 5.16 -8.58
N LYS A 54 1.94 6.18 -9.45
CA LYS A 54 3.07 7.12 -9.58
C LYS A 54 3.38 7.84 -8.26
N THR A 55 2.37 8.07 -7.42
CA THR A 55 2.54 8.70 -6.10
C THR A 55 3.22 7.79 -5.07
N PHE A 56 3.40 6.51 -5.40
CA PHE A 56 4.09 5.55 -4.55
C PHE A 56 5.58 5.43 -4.90
N ILE A 57 6.02 6.04 -6.01
CA ILE A 57 7.42 5.98 -6.44
C ILE A 57 8.22 7.01 -5.65
N ILE A 58 9.18 6.55 -4.85
CA ILE A 58 10.06 7.41 -4.06
C ILE A 58 11.41 7.50 -4.77
N THR A 59 11.77 8.70 -5.21
CA THR A 59 13.02 8.96 -5.96
C THR A 59 13.97 9.89 -5.20
N ASP A 60 13.45 10.66 -4.25
CA ASP A 60 14.25 11.57 -3.42
C ASP A 60 15.01 10.80 -2.32
N PRO A 61 16.16 11.32 -1.85
CA PRO A 61 16.92 10.71 -0.75
C PRO A 61 16.11 10.63 0.54
N ARG A 62 16.27 9.51 1.28
CA ARG A 62 15.54 9.24 2.53
C ARG A 62 16.47 8.80 3.64
N ILE A 63 16.09 9.10 4.89
CA ILE A 63 16.83 8.70 6.09
C ILE A 63 16.16 7.48 6.70
N PHE A 64 16.86 6.34 6.71
CA PHE A 64 16.30 5.05 7.11
C PHE A 64 15.59 5.08 8.48
N GLU A 65 16.25 5.56 9.54
CA GLU A 65 15.68 5.56 10.89
C GLU A 65 14.41 6.42 10.99
N GLN A 66 14.34 7.52 10.22
CA GLN A 66 13.15 8.37 10.18
C GLN A 66 12.00 7.66 9.48
N GLU A 67 12.23 7.09 8.31
CA GLU A 67 11.19 6.40 7.54
C GLU A 67 10.71 5.12 8.23
N LYS A 68 11.61 4.41 8.91
CA LYS A 68 11.28 3.26 9.76
C LYS A 68 10.35 3.68 10.90
N LYS A 69 10.69 4.77 11.61
CA LYS A 69 9.84 5.29 12.70
C LYS A 69 8.45 5.66 12.18
N ILE A 70 8.38 6.42 11.09
CA ILE A 70 7.10 6.83 10.49
C ILE A 70 6.27 5.59 10.10
N LEU A 71 6.88 4.61 9.43
CA LEU A 71 6.19 3.39 9.02
C LEU A 71 5.62 2.63 10.22
N VAL A 72 6.39 2.46 11.29
CA VAL A 72 5.92 1.80 12.52
C VAL A 72 4.75 2.55 13.16
N ASP A 73 4.84 3.87 13.27
CA ASP A 73 3.76 4.70 13.82
C ASP A 73 2.48 4.60 12.96
N MET A 74 2.61 4.52 11.63
CA MET A 74 1.49 4.34 10.71
C MET A 74 0.86 2.94 10.82
N ILE A 75 1.67 1.89 11.01
CA ILE A 75 1.18 0.53 11.24
C ILE A 75 0.37 0.47 12.56
N GLN A 76 0.84 1.12 13.62
CA GLN A 76 0.11 1.20 14.89
C GLN A 76 -1.23 1.91 14.74
N GLN A 77 -1.31 2.92 13.86
CA GLN A 77 -2.55 3.61 13.53
C GLN A 77 -3.46 2.83 12.58
N PHE A 78 -2.95 1.82 11.86
CA PHE A 78 -3.69 1.04 10.88
C PHE A 78 -4.60 -0.01 11.55
N THR A 79 -5.61 0.49 12.26
CA THR A 79 -6.61 -0.30 12.97
C THR A 79 -7.96 -0.26 12.27
N PRO A 80 -8.87 -1.22 12.51
CA PRO A 80 -10.21 -1.19 11.96
C PRO A 80 -10.99 0.10 12.25
N GLN A 81 -10.74 0.75 13.39
CA GLN A 81 -11.41 1.99 13.82
C GLN A 81 -10.89 3.21 13.06
N ASN A 82 -9.59 3.22 12.72
CA ASN A 82 -8.94 4.35 12.06
C ASN A 82 -8.97 4.26 10.53
N MET A 83 -9.29 3.08 9.95
CA MET A 83 -9.47 2.96 8.51
C MET A 83 -10.64 3.83 8.05
N ALA A 84 -10.33 4.90 7.34
CA ALA A 84 -11.29 5.91 6.89
C ALA A 84 -12.02 5.51 5.60
N ARG A 85 -11.59 4.44 4.90
CA ARG A 85 -12.10 4.09 3.57
C ARG A 85 -12.65 2.65 3.49
N GLU A 86 -13.96 2.54 3.28
CA GLU A 86 -14.57 1.28 2.85
C GLU A 86 -14.41 1.01 1.35
N VAL A 87 -14.24 2.08 0.56
CA VAL A 87 -14.10 2.01 -0.89
C VAL A 87 -12.70 2.46 -1.28
N HIS A 88 -11.91 1.54 -1.80
CA HIS A 88 -10.61 1.86 -2.38
C HIS A 88 -10.80 2.73 -3.64
N PRO A 89 -10.02 3.81 -3.83
CA PRO A 89 -10.14 4.72 -5.00
C PRO A 89 -9.96 4.11 -6.40
N VAL A 90 -9.56 2.84 -6.47
CA VAL A 90 -9.16 2.12 -7.68
C VAL A 90 -9.83 0.74 -7.67
N PHE A 91 -9.68 0.00 -6.58
CA PHE A 91 -10.15 -1.39 -6.47
C PHE A 91 -11.58 -1.55 -5.91
N GLY A 92 -12.28 -0.44 -5.67
CA GLY A 92 -13.66 -0.46 -5.19
C GLY A 92 -13.79 -0.93 -3.74
N ARG A 93 -14.98 -1.42 -3.37
CA ARG A 93 -15.28 -1.82 -1.99
C ARG A 93 -14.37 -2.96 -1.50
N MET A 94 -13.74 -2.76 -0.34
CA MET A 94 -12.89 -3.72 0.35
C MET A 94 -13.30 -3.79 1.82
N THR A 95 -13.38 -5.00 2.38
CA THR A 95 -13.58 -5.17 3.83
C THR A 95 -12.31 -4.75 4.57
N LYS A 96 -12.42 -4.44 5.87
CA LYS A 96 -11.25 -4.12 6.71
C LYS A 96 -10.23 -5.27 6.71
N GLU A 97 -10.72 -6.52 6.71
CA GLU A 97 -9.86 -7.70 6.57
C GLU A 97 -9.12 -7.74 5.22
N ASN A 98 -9.79 -7.42 4.10
CA ASN A 98 -9.13 -7.33 2.80
C ASN A 98 -8.05 -6.25 2.77
N TRP A 99 -8.29 -5.09 3.40
CA TRP A 99 -7.28 -4.06 3.57
C TRP A 99 -6.09 -4.56 4.38
N SER A 100 -6.33 -5.25 5.51
CA SER A 100 -5.26 -5.80 6.34
C SER A 100 -4.41 -6.84 5.61
N LYS A 101 -5.05 -7.79 4.92
CA LYS A 101 -4.36 -8.80 4.10
C LYS A 101 -3.55 -8.16 2.98
N ALA A 102 -4.12 -7.15 2.30
CA ALA A 102 -3.41 -6.44 1.25
C ALA A 102 -2.19 -5.68 1.75
N MET A 103 -2.31 -5.05 2.93
CA MET A 103 -1.19 -4.35 3.55
C MET A 103 -0.07 -5.31 3.96
N TRP A 104 -0.43 -6.40 4.62
CA TRP A 104 0.52 -7.42 5.04
C TRP A 104 1.27 -8.00 3.83
N LYS A 105 0.53 -8.38 2.79
CA LYS A 105 1.09 -8.97 1.57
C LYS A 105 2.03 -7.99 0.85
N HIS A 106 1.68 -6.70 0.81
CA HIS A 106 2.51 -5.66 0.22
C HIS A 106 3.81 -5.44 1.01
N ALA A 107 3.72 -5.36 2.33
CA ALA A 107 4.88 -5.26 3.20
C ALA A 107 5.80 -6.49 3.05
N ASP A 108 5.26 -7.71 3.16
CA ASP A 108 5.99 -8.96 3.01
C ASP A 108 6.72 -9.06 1.66
N HIS A 109 6.03 -8.69 0.57
CA HIS A 109 6.62 -8.66 -0.77
C HIS A 109 7.87 -7.77 -0.83
N HIS A 110 7.80 -6.56 -0.29
CA HIS A 110 8.92 -5.62 -0.36
C HIS A 110 10.03 -5.94 0.64
N LEU A 111 9.71 -6.38 1.87
CA LEU A 111 10.73 -6.80 2.83
C LEU A 111 11.57 -7.96 2.25
N LYS A 112 10.91 -8.96 1.66
CA LYS A 112 11.60 -10.06 0.94
C LYS A 112 12.37 -9.60 -0.29
N GLN A 113 11.84 -8.66 -1.07
CA GLN A 113 12.53 -8.13 -2.25
C GLN A 113 13.84 -7.42 -1.86
N PHE A 114 13.87 -6.74 -0.71
CA PHE A 114 15.02 -5.99 -0.22
C PHE A 114 15.91 -6.80 0.74
N GLY A 115 15.49 -8.00 1.14
CA GLY A 115 16.27 -8.90 1.99
C GLY A 115 16.38 -8.44 3.45
N VAL A 116 15.34 -7.81 3.98
CA VAL A 116 15.25 -7.30 5.36
C VAL A 116 14.19 -8.01 6.19
#